data_AF-A0A7D9JE39-F1
#
_entry.id   AF-A0A7D9JE39-F1
#
_cell.length_a   1.000
_cell.length_b   1.000
_cell.length_c   1.000
_cell.angle_alpha   90.00
_cell.angle_beta   90.00
_cell.angle_gamma   90.00
#
_symmetry.space_group_name_H-M   'P 1'
#
loop_
_entity.id
_entity.type
_entity.pdbx_description
1 polymer ?
#
loop_
_entity_poly.entity_id
_entity_poly.type
_entity_poly.pdbx_seq_one_letter_code
_entity_poly.pdbx_strand_id
1 'polypeptide(L)'
;MPPARNKFAVGHFMRTKKQLKNSLAEEKAKLSLEIKNSQQQIRRLKIKATAITETKQDLQCKVPCNANTKSSTANSMRTRTPTTLEIDEMAPVTLKRRRTETFDMALMVHGGTKSNPKPAFDSLYDTLSKRCKTSALGNYVLKDSKVANYVMNNSNKKDVTTFENSNANILRSIATYYNAGFKANCPIPKILTYNKLRKQINAIDIGKVYSVEEQFSAYIQDENVKGCYRDLREYLPRLAKFYLGMQKTQKGALKWFAETEGTFLLLKY
;
A
#
# COMPACT_ATOMS: atom_id res chain seq x y z
N MET A 1 -42.73 -51.93 -61.88
CA MET A 1 -41.86 -51.44 -60.78
C MET A 1 -42.66 -51.50 -59.47
N PRO A 2 -42.13 -52.07 -58.38
CA PRO A 2 -42.83 -52.09 -57.10
C PRO A 2 -42.79 -50.71 -56.42
N PRO A 3 -43.83 -50.31 -55.66
CA PRO A 3 -43.87 -49.00 -55.02
C PRO A 3 -42.86 -48.92 -53.88
N ALA A 4 -42.10 -47.82 -53.84
CA ALA A 4 -41.14 -47.54 -52.78
C ALA A 4 -41.86 -47.44 -51.43
N ARG A 5 -41.54 -48.34 -50.49
CA ARG A 5 -42.08 -48.29 -49.13
C ARG A 5 -41.45 -47.11 -48.38
N ASN A 6 -42.26 -46.14 -48.00
CA ASN A 6 -41.86 -45.02 -47.15
C ASN A 6 -41.38 -45.55 -45.78
N LYS A 7 -40.06 -45.58 -45.56
CA LYS A 7 -39.46 -46.00 -44.29
C LYS A 7 -39.51 -44.84 -43.30
N PHE A 8 -40.11 -45.06 -42.14
CA PHE A 8 -40.18 -44.07 -41.06
C PHE A 8 -38.77 -43.61 -40.64
N ALA A 9 -38.57 -42.29 -40.53
CA ALA A 9 -37.27 -41.69 -40.17
C ALA A 9 -37.00 -41.83 -38.67
N VAL A 10 -36.69 -43.06 -38.22
CA VAL A 10 -36.44 -43.42 -36.82
C VAL A 10 -35.41 -42.50 -36.16
N GLY A 11 -34.34 -42.13 -36.88
CA GLY A 11 -33.31 -41.21 -36.36
C GLY A 11 -33.84 -39.83 -36.01
N HIS A 12 -34.73 -39.26 -36.83
CA HIS A 12 -35.38 -37.98 -36.56
C HIS A 12 -36.31 -38.09 -35.35
N PHE A 13 -37.15 -39.13 -35.31
CA PHE A 13 -38.05 -39.40 -34.18
C PHE A 13 -37.31 -39.59 -32.84
N MET A 14 -36.18 -40.30 -32.84
CA MET A 14 -35.40 -40.51 -31.62
C MET A 14 -34.76 -39.21 -31.13
N ARG A 15 -34.31 -38.32 -32.03
CA ARG A 15 -33.78 -36.99 -31.68
C ARG A 15 -34.84 -36.09 -31.09
N THR A 16 -36.02 -36.00 -31.72
CA THR A 16 -37.14 -35.18 -31.20
C THR A 16 -37.64 -35.71 -29.85
N LYS A 17 -37.75 -37.04 -29.70
CA LYS A 17 -38.11 -37.68 -28.42
C LYS A 17 -37.09 -37.39 -27.32
N LYS A 18 -35.78 -37.35 -27.64
CA LYS A 18 -34.72 -36.99 -26.68
C LYS A 18 -34.81 -35.52 -26.29
N GLN A 19 -35.02 -34.62 -27.25
CA GLN A 19 -35.19 -33.18 -26.97
C GLN A 19 -36.38 -32.92 -26.06
N LEU A 20 -37.54 -33.54 -26.33
CA LEU A 20 -38.74 -33.45 -25.48
C LEU A 20 -38.48 -33.94 -24.04
N LYS A 21 -37.73 -35.03 -23.87
CA LYS A 21 -37.37 -35.52 -22.53
C LYS A 21 -36.49 -34.53 -21.78
N ASN A 22 -35.52 -33.93 -22.47
CA ASN A 22 -34.61 -32.96 -21.87
C ASN A 22 -35.34 -31.67 -21.47
N SER A 23 -36.17 -31.12 -22.35
CA SER A 23 -36.95 -29.91 -22.04
C SER A 23 -37.87 -30.12 -20.85
N LEU A 24 -38.53 -31.29 -20.78
CA LEU A 24 -39.40 -31.66 -19.66
C LEU A 24 -38.61 -31.85 -18.35
N ALA A 25 -37.39 -32.37 -18.41
CA ALA A 25 -36.53 -32.49 -17.24
C ALA A 25 -36.07 -31.10 -16.71
N GLU A 26 -35.73 -30.18 -17.61
CA GLU A 26 -35.36 -28.81 -17.26
C GLU A 26 -36.53 -28.04 -16.62
N GLU A 27 -37.74 -28.16 -17.19
CA GLU A 27 -38.94 -27.53 -16.65
C GLU A 27 -39.29 -28.08 -15.25
N LYS A 28 -39.22 -29.41 -15.07
CA LYS A 28 -39.41 -30.03 -13.76
C LYS A 28 -38.38 -29.56 -12.73
N ALA A 29 -37.13 -29.36 -13.13
CA ALA A 29 -36.10 -28.85 -12.23
C ALA A 29 -36.38 -27.40 -11.80
N LYS A 30 -36.82 -26.54 -12.73
CA LYS A 30 -37.21 -25.14 -12.45
C LYS A 30 -38.40 -25.08 -11.48
N LEU A 31 -39.47 -25.82 -11.78
CA LEU A 31 -40.66 -25.88 -10.92
C LEU A 31 -40.33 -26.42 -9.52
N SER A 32 -39.47 -27.43 -9.42
CA SER A 32 -39.01 -27.98 -8.13
C SER A 32 -38.27 -26.92 -7.29
N LEU A 33 -37.43 -26.09 -7.91
CA LEU A 33 -36.72 -25.00 -7.24
C LEU A 33 -37.70 -23.92 -6.75
N GLU A 34 -38.67 -23.55 -7.56
CA GLU A 34 -39.68 -22.55 -7.23
C GLU A 34 -40.60 -23.00 -6.08
N ILE A 35 -41.01 -24.28 -6.08
CA ILE A 35 -41.74 -24.90 -4.97
C ILE A 35 -40.92 -24.85 -3.68
N LYS A 36 -39.63 -25.18 -3.73
CA LYS A 36 -38.74 -25.12 -2.54
C LYS A 36 -38.65 -23.69 -1.99
N ASN A 37 -38.49 -22.69 -2.86
CA ASN A 37 -38.43 -21.28 -2.46
C ASN A 37 -39.75 -20.82 -1.81
N SER A 38 -40.88 -21.16 -2.44
CA SER A 38 -42.22 -20.85 -1.91
C SER A 38 -42.46 -21.52 -0.55
N GLN A 39 -42.08 -22.80 -0.40
CA GLN A 39 -42.18 -23.51 0.88
C GLN A 39 -41.31 -22.87 1.97
N GLN A 40 -40.11 -22.39 1.64
CA GLN A 40 -39.25 -21.68 2.60
C GLN A 40 -39.89 -20.35 3.02
N GLN A 41 -40.50 -19.61 2.10
CA GLN A 41 -41.20 -18.37 2.40
C GLN A 41 -42.41 -18.62 3.32
N ILE A 42 -43.21 -19.65 3.04
CA ILE A 42 -44.32 -20.06 3.90
C ILE A 42 -43.83 -20.40 5.32
N ARG A 43 -42.72 -21.15 5.45
CA ARG A 43 -42.12 -21.47 6.77
C ARG A 43 -41.74 -20.20 7.54
N ARG A 44 -41.09 -19.23 6.88
CA ARG A 44 -40.70 -17.94 7.50
C ARG A 44 -41.93 -17.14 7.94
N LEU A 45 -42.97 -17.10 7.11
CA LEU A 45 -44.20 -16.38 7.45
C LEU A 45 -44.96 -17.04 8.60
N LYS A 46 -45.00 -18.38 8.66
CA LYS A 46 -45.58 -19.11 9.79
C LYS A 46 -44.86 -18.78 11.10
N ILE A 47 -43.52 -18.78 11.12
CA ILE A 47 -42.74 -18.41 12.31
C ILE A 47 -43.02 -16.97 12.75
N LYS A 48 -43.17 -16.03 11.80
CA LYS A 48 -43.55 -14.65 12.13
C LYS A 48 -44.96 -14.57 12.70
N ALA A 49 -45.92 -15.31 12.11
CA ALA A 49 -47.28 -15.34 12.59
C ALA A 49 -47.36 -15.89 14.02
N THR A 50 -46.63 -16.97 14.35
CA THR A 50 -46.60 -17.53 15.71
C THR A 50 -46.02 -16.55 16.72
N ALA A 51 -44.90 -15.88 16.38
CA ALA A 51 -44.31 -14.87 17.25
C ALA A 51 -45.24 -13.66 17.50
N ILE A 52 -46.02 -13.28 16.49
CA ILE A 52 -47.03 -12.20 16.62
C ILE A 52 -48.21 -12.65 17.48
N THR A 53 -48.67 -13.90 17.36
CA THR A 53 -49.74 -14.43 18.23
C THR A 53 -49.29 -14.56 19.68
N GLU A 54 -48.06 -15.01 19.94
CA GLU A 54 -47.46 -15.09 21.28
C GLU A 54 -47.37 -13.70 21.91
N THR A 55 -46.83 -12.71 21.18
CA THR A 55 -46.77 -11.32 21.67
C THR A 55 -48.15 -10.69 21.88
N LYS A 56 -49.15 -11.01 21.06
CA LYS A 56 -50.53 -10.56 21.27
C LYS A 56 -51.16 -11.18 22.53
N GLN A 57 -50.88 -12.45 22.79
CA GLN A 57 -51.36 -13.15 23.98
C GLN A 57 -50.71 -12.60 25.27
N ASP A 58 -49.41 -12.27 25.22
CA ASP A 58 -48.69 -11.61 26.32
C ASP A 58 -49.24 -10.20 26.64
N LEU A 59 -49.75 -9.50 25.63
CA LEU A 59 -50.38 -8.19 25.79
C LEU A 59 -51.82 -8.29 26.31
N GLN A 60 -52.55 -9.38 26.03
CA GLN A 60 -53.92 -9.60 26.51
C GLN A 60 -54.00 -9.99 28.00
N CYS A 61 -52.93 -10.50 28.60
CA CYS A 61 -52.85 -10.79 30.04
C CYS A 61 -52.50 -9.56 30.92
N LYS A 62 -52.36 -8.35 30.34
CA LYS A 62 -52.04 -7.12 31.09
C LYS A 62 -53.16 -6.08 30.98
N VAL A 63 -54.20 -6.26 31.80
CA VAL A 63 -55.15 -5.19 32.18
C VAL A 63 -54.54 -4.43 33.39
N PRO A 64 -54.66 -3.10 33.50
CA PRO A 64 -53.70 -2.30 34.26
C PRO A 64 -54.08 -2.14 35.73
N CYS A 65 -53.13 -2.45 36.62
CA CYS A 65 -53.15 -2.03 38.02
C CYS A 65 -51.86 -1.26 38.33
N ASN A 66 -52.04 -0.21 39.12
CA ASN A 66 -51.13 0.86 39.46
C ASN A 66 -49.78 0.44 40.11
N ALA A 67 -48.80 1.30 39.89
CA ALA A 67 -47.64 1.64 40.75
C ALA A 67 -46.68 0.53 41.25
N ASN A 68 -45.41 0.71 40.87
CA ASN A 68 -44.20 0.33 41.59
C ASN A 68 -44.13 -1.09 42.18
N THR A 69 -43.54 -2.02 41.42
CA THR A 69 -42.62 -3.00 42.01
C THR A 69 -41.69 -3.55 40.96
N LYS A 70 -40.39 -3.51 41.27
CA LYS A 70 -39.33 -4.14 40.48
C LYS A 70 -39.58 -5.65 40.48
N SER A 71 -39.79 -6.25 39.31
CA SER A 71 -39.56 -7.68 39.10
C SER A 71 -38.70 -7.87 37.86
N SER A 72 -37.42 -7.98 38.14
CA SER A 72 -36.41 -8.58 37.29
C SER A 72 -36.78 -10.02 36.96
N THR A 73 -37.26 -10.27 35.75
CA THR A 73 -37.08 -11.57 35.11
C THR A 73 -37.10 -11.45 33.59
N ALA A 74 -35.98 -11.88 32.99
CA ALA A 74 -35.82 -12.26 31.58
C ALA A 74 -35.84 -11.15 30.50
N ASN A 75 -35.12 -10.06 30.72
CA ASN A 75 -34.24 -9.57 29.66
C ASN A 75 -32.81 -9.85 30.12
N SER A 76 -32.33 -11.06 29.88
CA SER A 76 -30.89 -11.21 29.68
C SER A 76 -30.59 -10.28 28.52
N MET A 77 -30.09 -9.08 28.80
CA MET A 77 -29.44 -8.27 27.80
C MET A 77 -28.43 -9.23 27.19
N ARG A 78 -28.72 -9.75 26.01
CA ARG A 78 -27.76 -10.57 25.28
C ARG A 78 -26.64 -9.61 24.97
N THR A 79 -25.69 -9.49 25.90
CA THR A 79 -24.55 -8.62 25.81
C THR A 79 -23.87 -9.05 24.53
N ARG A 80 -23.97 -8.20 23.52
CA ARG A 80 -23.35 -8.47 22.22
C ARG A 80 -21.89 -8.79 22.52
N THR A 81 -21.37 -9.87 21.94
CA THR A 81 -19.95 -10.23 22.09
C THR A 81 -19.08 -9.00 21.85
N PRO A 82 -18.03 -8.77 22.66
CA PRO A 82 -17.20 -7.58 22.53
C PRO A 82 -16.60 -7.50 21.12
N THR A 83 -16.49 -6.28 20.60
CA THR A 83 -15.79 -6.05 19.33
C THR A 83 -14.30 -6.00 19.62
N THR A 84 -13.57 -7.08 19.33
CA THR A 84 -12.12 -7.18 19.57
C THR A 84 -11.36 -7.12 18.24
N LEU A 85 -10.25 -6.38 18.20
CA LEU A 85 -9.39 -6.25 17.01
C LEU A 85 -8.30 -7.34 16.92
N GLU A 86 -8.25 -8.25 17.88
CA GLU A 86 -7.18 -9.25 18.04
C GLU A 86 -7.67 -10.68 17.82
N ILE A 87 -8.97 -10.92 17.94
CA ILE A 87 -9.55 -12.26 17.87
C ILE A 87 -10.67 -12.26 16.85
N ASP A 88 -10.54 -13.11 15.83
CA ASP A 88 -11.50 -13.30 14.73
C ASP A 88 -12.71 -14.17 15.15
N GLU A 89 -13.15 -14.03 16.40
CA GLU A 89 -14.31 -14.76 16.95
C GLU A 89 -15.64 -14.32 16.31
N MET A 90 -15.67 -13.14 15.68
CA MET A 90 -16.87 -12.57 15.08
C MET A 90 -16.91 -12.72 13.57
N ALA A 91 -18.04 -13.25 13.07
CA ALA A 91 -18.31 -13.31 11.64
C ALA A 91 -18.13 -11.92 10.97
N PRO A 92 -17.41 -11.83 9.83
CA PRO A 92 -17.13 -10.57 9.14
C PRO A 92 -18.38 -9.73 8.80
N VAL A 93 -19.50 -10.41 8.51
CA VAL A 93 -20.80 -9.77 8.25
C VAL A 93 -21.30 -8.99 9.46
N THR A 94 -21.14 -9.55 10.66
CA THR A 94 -21.54 -8.89 11.91
C THR A 94 -20.67 -7.68 12.18
N LEU A 95 -19.36 -7.77 11.96
CA LEU A 95 -18.45 -6.62 12.09
C LEU A 95 -18.80 -5.50 11.11
N LYS A 96 -19.10 -5.85 9.85
CA LYS A 96 -19.55 -4.88 8.85
C LYS A 96 -20.84 -4.19 9.31
N ARG A 97 -21.84 -4.95 9.75
CA ARG A 97 -23.11 -4.40 10.23
C ARG A 97 -22.90 -3.45 11.41
N ARG A 98 -22.11 -3.84 12.41
CA ARG A 98 -21.84 -3.01 13.60
C ARG A 98 -21.12 -1.70 13.23
N ARG A 99 -20.14 -1.74 12.32
CA ARG A 99 -19.47 -0.51 11.84
C ARG A 99 -20.46 0.43 11.14
N THR A 100 -21.37 -0.10 10.35
CA THR A 100 -22.43 0.70 9.70
C THR A 100 -23.37 1.29 10.74
N GLU A 101 -23.89 0.50 11.68
CA GLU A 101 -24.75 0.98 12.78
C GLU A 101 -24.06 2.12 13.58
N THR A 102 -22.78 1.95 13.94
CA THR A 102 -22.01 2.99 14.65
C THR A 102 -21.87 4.26 13.83
N PHE A 103 -21.58 4.12 12.54
CA PHE A 103 -21.38 5.27 11.66
C PHE A 103 -22.68 6.04 11.39
N ASP A 104 -23.78 5.33 11.15
CA ASP A 104 -25.10 5.95 10.97
C ASP A 104 -25.55 6.72 12.22
N MET A 105 -25.27 6.18 13.40
CA MET A 105 -25.51 6.89 14.67
C MET A 105 -24.65 8.15 14.80
N ALA A 106 -23.37 8.09 14.40
CA ALA A 106 -22.49 9.25 14.43
C ALA A 106 -22.96 10.35 13.46
N LEU A 107 -23.45 9.98 12.27
CA LEU A 107 -24.08 10.92 11.34
C LEU A 107 -25.27 11.63 11.98
N MET A 108 -26.17 10.86 12.61
CA MET A 108 -27.37 11.39 13.25
C MET A 108 -27.05 12.35 14.40
N VAL A 109 -26.10 12.00 15.26
CA VAL A 109 -25.75 12.79 16.46
C VAL A 109 -24.99 14.06 16.11
N HIS A 110 -24.07 13.99 15.14
CA HIS A 110 -23.16 15.09 14.81
C HIS A 110 -23.58 15.90 13.57
N GLY A 111 -24.81 15.70 13.09
CA GLY A 111 -25.36 16.46 11.96
C GLY A 111 -24.71 16.16 10.61
N GLY A 112 -24.11 14.97 10.45
CA GLY A 112 -23.56 14.51 9.18
C GLY A 112 -24.65 13.92 8.27
N THR A 113 -24.44 14.00 6.97
CA THR A 113 -25.29 13.31 5.98
C THR A 113 -24.48 12.29 5.19
N LYS A 114 -25.15 11.39 4.45
CA LYS A 114 -24.44 10.46 3.55
C LYS A 114 -23.63 11.18 2.46
N SER A 115 -24.07 12.38 2.07
CA SER A 115 -23.36 13.24 1.11
C SER A 115 -22.21 14.00 1.75
N ASN A 116 -22.38 14.47 2.99
CA ASN A 116 -21.33 15.14 3.76
C ASN A 116 -21.09 14.41 5.10
N PRO A 117 -20.28 13.33 5.09
CA PRO A 117 -19.99 12.54 6.29
C PRO A 117 -18.95 13.16 7.22
N LYS A 118 -18.33 14.28 6.83
CA LYS A 118 -17.20 14.89 7.54
C LYS A 118 -17.49 15.16 9.04
N PRO A 119 -18.65 15.71 9.43
CA PRO A 119 -18.95 15.93 10.85
C PRO A 119 -18.92 14.65 11.70
N ALA A 120 -19.34 13.50 11.13
CA ALA A 120 -19.27 12.21 11.82
C ALA A 120 -17.84 11.69 11.95
N PHE A 121 -16.97 11.90 10.95
CA PHE A 121 -15.57 11.51 11.05
C PHE A 121 -14.82 12.33 12.09
N ASP A 122 -14.97 13.66 12.04
CA ASP A 122 -14.27 14.57 12.94
C ASP A 122 -14.69 14.32 14.40
N SER A 123 -15.98 14.05 14.65
CA SER A 123 -16.50 13.75 15.99
C SER A 123 -16.13 12.36 16.53
N LEU A 124 -16.13 11.32 15.69
CA LEU A 124 -15.64 9.99 16.08
C LEU A 124 -14.16 10.05 16.47
N TYR A 125 -13.36 10.80 15.71
CA TYR A 125 -11.95 11.02 16.04
C TYR A 125 -11.79 11.85 17.33
N ASP A 126 -12.51 12.96 17.49
CA ASP A 126 -12.47 13.78 18.71
C ASP A 126 -12.81 12.94 19.96
N THR A 127 -13.88 12.14 19.87
CA THR A 127 -14.29 11.24 20.95
C THR A 127 -13.19 10.22 21.27
N LEU A 128 -12.63 9.59 20.23
CA LEU A 128 -11.55 8.61 20.41
C LEU A 128 -10.30 9.27 21.01
N SER A 129 -9.92 10.45 20.56
CA SER A 129 -8.74 11.19 21.03
C SER A 129 -8.85 11.60 22.50
N LYS A 130 -10.07 11.94 22.96
CA LYS A 130 -10.34 12.33 24.36
C LYS A 130 -10.49 11.13 25.30
N ARG A 131 -10.96 9.98 24.80
CA ARG A 131 -11.24 8.79 25.60
C ARG A 131 -10.09 7.77 25.61
N CYS A 132 -9.21 7.80 24.61
CA CYS A 132 -8.11 6.86 24.45
C CYS A 132 -6.76 7.52 24.83
N LYS A 133 -5.85 6.75 25.45
CA LYS A 133 -4.46 7.20 25.68
C LYS A 133 -3.74 7.35 24.34
N THR A 134 -2.90 8.37 24.19
CA THR A 134 -2.13 8.62 22.96
C THR A 134 -1.30 7.42 22.51
N SER A 135 -0.69 6.68 23.45
CA SER A 135 0.06 5.46 23.14
C SER A 135 -0.82 4.35 22.55
N ALA A 136 -2.01 4.13 23.13
CA ALA A 136 -2.96 3.15 22.62
C ALA A 136 -3.52 3.57 21.25
N LEU A 137 -3.83 4.86 21.07
CA LEU A 137 -4.25 5.41 19.78
C LEU A 137 -3.16 5.23 18.71
N GLY A 138 -1.91 5.51 19.06
CA GLY A 138 -0.75 5.27 18.19
C GLY A 138 -0.62 3.80 17.81
N ASN A 139 -0.79 2.88 18.75
CA ASN A 139 -0.76 1.44 18.48
C ASN A 139 -1.87 1.00 17.50
N TYR A 140 -3.09 1.54 17.63
CA TYR A 140 -4.16 1.25 16.66
C TYR A 140 -3.81 1.73 15.25
N VAL A 141 -3.23 2.94 15.14
CA VAL A 141 -2.80 3.50 13.86
C VAL A 141 -1.67 2.67 13.24
N LEU A 142 -0.70 2.24 14.04
CA LEU A 142 0.44 1.44 13.58
C LEU A 142 0.05 0.00 13.21
N LYS A 143 -1.03 -0.55 13.78
CA LYS A 143 -1.53 -1.90 13.46
C LYS A 143 -2.09 -2.00 12.05
N ASP A 144 -2.68 -0.92 11.51
CA ASP A 144 -3.13 -0.87 10.12
C ASP A 144 -1.97 -0.41 9.23
N SER A 145 -1.41 -1.35 8.46
CA SER A 145 -0.27 -1.08 7.58
C SER A 145 -0.56 0.00 6.53
N LYS A 146 -1.80 0.14 6.06
CA LYS A 146 -2.15 1.17 5.06
C LYS A 146 -2.13 2.55 5.70
N VAL A 147 -2.73 2.68 6.88
CA VAL A 147 -2.78 3.96 7.61
C VAL A 147 -1.38 4.32 8.10
N ALA A 148 -0.65 3.38 8.70
CA ALA A 148 0.72 3.58 9.15
C ALA A 148 1.63 4.09 8.02
N ASN A 149 1.61 3.41 6.85
CA ASN A 149 2.39 3.84 5.70
C ASN A 149 1.97 5.22 5.18
N TYR A 150 0.67 5.52 5.15
CA TYR A 150 0.19 6.85 4.76
C TYR A 150 0.73 7.95 5.69
N VAL A 151 0.63 7.75 7.00
CA VAL A 151 1.10 8.71 8.01
C VAL A 151 2.61 8.92 7.89
N MET A 152 3.38 7.83 7.86
CA MET A 152 4.85 7.88 7.75
C MET A 152 5.32 8.53 6.45
N ASN A 153 4.67 8.21 5.32
CA ASN A 153 5.01 8.82 4.05
C ASN A 153 4.69 10.31 4.04
N ASN A 154 3.58 10.72 4.66
CA ASN A 154 3.18 12.12 4.69
C ASN A 154 4.07 12.95 5.64
N SER A 155 4.44 12.40 6.81
CA SER A 155 5.35 13.07 7.75
C SER A 155 6.74 13.23 7.13
N ASN A 156 7.27 12.17 6.52
CA ASN A 156 8.63 12.13 6.03
C ASN A 156 8.76 12.70 4.61
N LYS A 157 7.65 13.07 3.95
CA LYS A 157 7.66 13.52 2.55
C LYS A 157 8.64 14.67 2.34
N LYS A 158 8.61 15.67 3.23
CA LYS A 158 9.48 16.84 3.15
C LYS A 158 10.94 16.43 3.35
N ASP A 159 11.22 15.66 4.39
CA ASP A 159 12.58 15.25 4.73
C ASP A 159 13.21 14.37 3.65
N VAL A 160 12.43 13.47 3.05
CA VAL A 160 12.84 12.67 1.89
C VAL A 160 13.17 13.59 0.72
N THR A 161 12.29 14.53 0.38
CA THR A 161 12.56 15.46 -0.75
C THR A 161 13.75 16.37 -0.49
N THR A 162 13.95 16.81 0.74
CA THR A 162 15.10 17.63 1.16
C THR A 162 16.38 16.81 1.03
N PHE A 163 16.38 15.57 1.54
CA PHE A 163 17.52 14.67 1.45
C PHE A 163 17.86 14.33 0.00
N GLU A 164 16.86 14.00 -0.83
CA GLU A 164 17.06 13.64 -2.24
C GLU A 164 17.77 14.74 -3.04
N ASN A 165 17.58 16.01 -2.65
CA ASN A 165 18.22 17.18 -3.26
C ASN A 165 19.47 17.69 -2.53
N SER A 166 19.83 17.08 -1.40
CA SER A 166 20.97 17.51 -0.59
C SER A 166 22.32 17.13 -1.22
N ASN A 167 23.38 17.86 -0.86
CA ASN A 167 24.75 17.54 -1.23
C ASN A 167 25.18 16.15 -0.74
N ALA A 168 24.66 15.69 0.40
CA ALA A 168 24.94 14.36 0.92
C ALA A 168 24.43 13.26 -0.03
N ASN A 169 23.22 13.40 -0.60
CA ASN A 169 22.71 12.44 -1.56
C ASN A 169 23.41 12.51 -2.92
N ILE A 170 23.89 13.71 -3.32
CA ILE A 170 24.71 13.89 -4.52
C ILE A 170 26.04 13.14 -4.35
N LEU A 171 26.77 13.39 -3.26
CA LEU A 171 28.04 12.71 -2.96
C LEU A 171 27.86 11.20 -2.88
N ARG A 172 26.79 10.75 -2.20
CA ARG A 172 26.44 9.33 -2.13
C ARG A 172 26.20 8.73 -3.52
N SER A 173 25.45 9.43 -4.37
CA SER A 173 25.14 8.95 -5.73
C SER A 173 26.39 8.89 -6.62
N ILE A 174 27.29 9.86 -6.50
CA ILE A 174 28.60 9.86 -7.19
C ILE A 174 29.44 8.68 -6.68
N ALA A 175 29.54 8.51 -5.37
CA ALA A 175 30.29 7.40 -4.77
C ALA A 175 29.73 6.04 -5.21
N THR A 176 28.41 5.86 -5.25
CA THR A 176 27.79 4.63 -5.74
C THR A 176 28.08 4.39 -7.22
N TYR A 177 28.09 5.42 -8.07
CA TYR A 177 28.39 5.29 -9.50
C TYR A 177 29.80 4.77 -9.76
N TYR A 178 30.79 5.25 -9.01
CA TYR A 178 32.19 4.86 -9.20
C TYR A 178 32.61 3.59 -8.42
N ASN A 179 31.94 3.25 -7.32
CA ASN A 179 32.33 2.12 -6.47
C ASN A 179 31.56 0.80 -6.76
N ALA A 180 30.75 0.73 -7.83
CA ALA A 180 30.03 -0.47 -8.30
C ALA A 180 29.28 -1.30 -7.24
N GLY A 181 28.95 -0.72 -6.08
CA GLY A 181 28.46 -1.45 -4.90
C GLY A 181 27.13 -0.91 -4.41
N PHE A 182 26.03 -1.41 -4.97
CA PHE A 182 24.71 -1.30 -4.34
C PHE A 182 24.49 -2.54 -3.47
N LYS A 183 24.49 -2.38 -2.13
CA LYS A 183 23.97 -3.45 -1.27
C LYS A 183 22.44 -3.46 -1.40
N ALA A 184 21.92 -4.47 -2.10
CA ALA A 184 20.51 -4.56 -2.53
C ALA A 184 19.46 -4.55 -1.40
N ASN A 185 19.86 -4.74 -0.14
CA ASN A 185 18.92 -4.99 0.97
C ASN A 185 18.80 -3.83 1.98
N CYS A 186 19.16 -2.60 1.62
CA CYS A 186 18.91 -1.45 2.49
C CYS A 186 17.78 -0.59 1.89
N PRO A 187 16.73 -0.24 2.65
CA PRO A 187 15.70 0.71 2.24
C PRO A 187 16.30 2.11 2.17
N ILE A 188 17.04 2.35 1.10
CA ILE A 188 17.81 3.56 0.89
C ILE A 188 16.97 4.55 0.06
N PRO A 189 16.96 5.85 0.40
CA PRO A 189 16.38 6.89 -0.43
C PRO A 189 16.89 6.85 -1.88
N LYS A 190 16.11 7.34 -2.84
CA LYS A 190 16.45 7.23 -4.26
C LYS A 190 17.79 7.91 -4.58
N ILE A 191 18.66 7.20 -5.31
CA ILE A 191 19.85 7.80 -5.91
C ILE A 191 19.42 8.79 -7.00
N LEU A 192 20.31 9.74 -7.32
CA LEU A 192 20.05 10.65 -8.43
C LEU A 192 19.86 9.88 -9.74
N THR A 193 18.97 10.36 -10.59
CA THR A 193 18.82 9.84 -11.95
C THR A 193 20.11 10.06 -12.74
N TYR A 194 20.40 9.18 -13.71
CA TYR A 194 21.62 9.25 -14.53
C TYR A 194 21.86 10.65 -15.12
N ASN A 195 20.82 11.29 -15.67
CA ASN A 195 20.93 12.64 -16.25
C ASN A 195 21.31 13.70 -15.22
N LYS A 196 20.69 13.65 -14.02
CA LYS A 196 20.98 14.61 -12.94
C LYS A 196 22.39 14.37 -12.38
N LEU A 197 22.78 13.11 -12.23
CA LEU A 197 24.11 12.70 -11.80
C LEU A 197 25.18 13.13 -12.81
N ARG A 198 25.00 12.85 -14.11
CA ARG A 198 25.94 13.22 -15.17
C ARG A 198 26.09 14.74 -15.27
N LYS A 199 25.00 15.50 -15.11
CA LYS A 199 25.07 16.97 -15.03
C LYS A 199 25.95 17.43 -13.86
N GLN A 200 25.82 16.80 -12.69
CA GLN A 200 26.67 17.13 -11.53
C GLN A 200 28.12 16.73 -11.76
N ILE A 201 28.39 15.53 -12.30
CA ILE A 201 29.74 15.07 -12.61
C ILE A 201 30.42 16.00 -13.62
N ASN A 202 29.70 16.39 -14.68
CA ASN A 202 30.22 17.31 -15.71
C ASN A 202 30.42 18.75 -15.20
N ALA A 203 29.70 19.14 -14.13
CA ALA A 203 29.88 20.44 -13.50
C ALA A 203 31.14 20.50 -12.61
N ILE A 204 31.75 19.36 -12.29
CA ILE A 204 33.02 19.32 -11.58
C ILE A 204 34.11 19.79 -12.56
N ASP A 205 34.68 20.96 -12.28
CA ASP A 205 35.82 21.47 -13.05
C ASP A 205 37.07 20.61 -12.77
N ILE A 206 37.33 19.69 -13.68
CA ILE A 206 38.48 18.78 -13.65
C ILE A 206 39.73 19.37 -14.33
N GLY A 207 39.66 20.62 -14.80
CA GLY A 207 40.70 21.28 -15.59
C GLY A 207 40.63 20.98 -17.07
N LYS A 208 41.56 21.58 -17.82
CA LYS A 208 41.67 21.36 -19.25
C LYS A 208 42.16 19.94 -19.51
N VAL A 209 41.38 19.22 -20.31
CA VAL A 209 41.68 17.86 -20.74
C VAL A 209 42.03 17.92 -22.21
N TYR A 210 43.11 17.26 -22.56
CA TYR A 210 43.67 17.27 -23.89
C TYR A 210 43.51 15.90 -24.54
N SER A 211 43.12 15.87 -25.82
CA SER A 211 43.06 14.64 -26.59
C SER A 211 44.47 14.20 -26.98
N VAL A 212 44.80 12.94 -26.70
CA VAL A 212 46.10 12.37 -27.09
C VAL A 212 46.24 12.33 -28.61
N GLU A 213 45.14 12.00 -29.30
CA GLU A 213 45.10 11.92 -30.77
C GLU A 213 45.39 13.29 -31.41
N GLU A 214 44.75 14.36 -30.93
CA GLU A 214 44.89 15.68 -31.53
C GLU A 214 46.31 16.24 -31.34
N GLN A 215 46.89 16.07 -30.15
CA GLN A 215 48.18 16.68 -29.80
C GLN A 215 49.39 15.86 -30.22
N PHE A 216 49.24 14.54 -30.36
CA PHE A 216 50.36 13.65 -30.69
C PHE A 216 50.15 12.85 -31.97
N SER A 217 49.14 13.17 -32.79
CA SER A 217 48.88 12.56 -34.11
C SER A 217 50.14 12.43 -34.97
N ALA A 218 51.02 13.43 -34.96
CA ALA A 218 52.26 13.42 -35.73
C ALA A 218 53.30 12.39 -35.25
N TYR A 219 53.20 11.91 -34.01
CA TYR A 219 54.17 11.04 -33.35
C TYR A 219 53.64 9.64 -33.08
N ILE A 220 52.32 9.44 -33.20
CA ILE A 220 51.66 8.16 -32.98
C ILE A 220 51.44 7.52 -34.36
N GLN A 221 52.16 6.42 -34.62
CA GLN A 221 52.04 5.64 -35.85
C GLN A 221 50.80 4.73 -35.86
N ASP A 222 50.16 4.55 -34.71
CA ASP A 222 49.04 3.64 -34.50
C ASP A 222 47.72 4.42 -34.47
N GLU A 223 46.85 4.22 -35.45
CA GLU A 223 45.60 4.97 -35.63
C GLU A 223 44.60 4.80 -34.47
N ASN A 224 44.87 3.90 -33.51
CA ASN A 224 43.91 3.48 -32.50
C ASN A 224 44.22 3.94 -31.06
N VAL A 225 45.15 4.88 -30.86
CA VAL A 225 45.47 5.40 -29.52
C VAL A 225 44.40 6.39 -29.05
N LYS A 226 43.31 5.85 -28.48
CA LYS A 226 42.22 6.63 -27.88
C LYS A 226 42.53 6.97 -26.44
N GLY A 227 42.62 8.27 -26.13
CA GLY A 227 42.93 8.71 -24.78
C GLY A 227 42.84 10.20 -24.56
N CYS A 228 42.80 10.58 -23.29
CA CYS A 228 42.84 11.96 -22.86
C CYS A 228 43.83 12.11 -21.72
N TYR A 229 44.55 13.23 -21.69
CA TYR A 229 45.51 13.53 -20.63
C TYR A 229 45.31 14.94 -20.07
N ARG A 230 45.96 15.22 -18.95
CA ARG A 230 46.01 16.55 -18.34
C ARG A 230 47.45 17.02 -18.30
N ASP A 231 47.68 18.27 -18.69
CA ASP A 231 49.01 18.86 -18.53
C ASP A 231 49.32 19.03 -17.04
N LEU A 232 50.39 18.40 -16.57
CA LEU A 232 50.84 18.49 -15.19
C LEU A 232 51.16 19.92 -14.76
N ARG A 233 51.62 20.78 -15.69
CA ARG A 233 51.94 22.19 -15.40
C ARG A 233 50.69 22.97 -14.97
N GLU A 234 49.55 22.66 -15.57
CA GLU A 234 48.25 23.26 -15.25
C GLU A 234 47.55 22.54 -14.09
N TYR A 235 47.69 21.22 -14.03
CA TYR A 235 46.95 20.37 -13.10
C TYR A 235 47.55 20.35 -11.69
N LEU A 236 48.88 20.28 -11.55
CA LEU A 236 49.53 20.20 -10.24
C LEU A 236 49.23 21.41 -9.34
N PRO A 237 49.24 22.67 -9.83
CA PRO A 237 48.85 23.82 -9.00
C PRO A 237 47.40 23.74 -8.49
N ARG A 238 46.47 23.25 -9.32
CA ARG A 238 45.07 23.04 -8.92
C ARG A 238 44.96 21.97 -7.84
N LEU A 239 45.69 20.87 -8.01
CA LEU A 239 45.74 19.77 -7.04
C LEU A 239 46.33 20.23 -5.71
N ALA A 240 47.43 20.98 -5.74
CA ALA A 240 48.06 21.56 -4.56
C ALA A 240 47.09 22.50 -3.81
N LYS A 241 46.41 23.40 -4.54
CA LYS A 241 45.39 24.30 -3.96
C LYS A 241 44.27 23.53 -3.26
N PHE A 242 43.81 22.44 -3.88
CA PHE A 242 42.77 21.58 -3.30
C PHE A 242 43.21 20.97 -1.96
N TYR A 243 44.38 20.31 -1.92
CA TYR A 243 44.86 19.66 -0.70
C TYR A 243 45.25 20.65 0.42
N LEU A 244 45.84 21.79 0.07
CA LEU A 244 46.09 22.88 1.03
C LEU A 244 44.78 23.43 1.59
N GLY A 245 43.72 23.51 0.79
CA GLY A 245 42.37 23.85 1.25
C GLY A 245 41.80 22.80 2.20
N MET A 246 41.97 21.52 1.89
CA MET A 246 41.50 20.41 2.73
C MET A 246 42.19 20.34 4.09
N GLN A 247 43.48 20.69 4.20
CA GLN A 247 44.17 20.68 5.49
C GLN A 247 43.56 21.70 6.47
N LYS A 248 43.01 22.81 5.98
CA LYS A 248 42.32 23.80 6.82
C LYS A 248 41.04 23.25 7.44
N THR A 249 40.37 22.30 6.78
CA THR A 249 39.10 21.70 7.24
C THR A 249 39.28 20.34 7.91
N GLN A 250 40.29 19.57 7.53
CA GLN A 250 40.63 18.27 8.10
C GLN A 250 42.10 18.22 8.52
N LYS A 251 42.34 18.23 9.84
CA LYS A 251 43.69 18.02 10.40
C LYS A 251 44.20 16.64 9.95
N GLY A 252 45.28 16.63 9.18
CA GLY A 252 45.90 15.40 8.66
C GLY A 252 45.67 15.11 7.17
N ALA A 253 44.94 15.95 6.42
CA ALA A 253 44.75 15.77 4.97
C ALA A 253 46.06 15.87 4.14
N LEU A 254 47.10 16.45 4.74
CA LEU A 254 48.45 16.58 4.18
C LEU A 254 49.48 15.62 4.81
N LYS A 255 49.03 14.54 5.47
CA LYS A 255 49.89 13.40 5.82
C LYS A 255 50.13 12.52 4.59
N TRP A 256 51.20 12.79 3.86
CA TRP A 256 51.55 12.10 2.62
C TRP A 256 52.89 11.38 2.84
N PHE A 257 52.93 10.07 2.57
CA PHE A 257 54.10 9.20 2.70
C PHE A 257 54.80 9.27 4.09
N ALA A 258 54.72 8.17 4.85
CA ALA A 258 55.36 8.01 6.18
C ALA A 258 54.91 9.01 7.27
N GLU A 259 53.67 9.52 7.19
CA GLU A 259 53.00 10.34 8.22
C GLU A 259 53.66 11.69 8.56
N THR A 260 54.68 12.12 7.81
CA THR A 260 55.32 13.43 7.99
C THR A 260 54.55 14.53 7.25
N GLU A 261 54.26 15.63 7.94
CA GLU A 261 53.57 16.78 7.33
C GLU A 261 54.55 17.60 6.47
N GLY A 262 54.21 17.84 5.20
CA GLY A 262 54.88 18.85 4.37
C GLY A 262 56.14 18.42 3.61
N THR A 263 56.51 17.14 3.58
CA THR A 263 57.74 16.67 2.92
C THR A 263 57.48 16.08 1.54
N PHE A 264 57.84 16.81 0.47
CA PHE A 264 58.02 16.21 -0.86
C PHE A 264 59.45 15.71 -0.96
N LEU A 265 59.66 14.38 -0.82
CA LEU A 265 60.94 13.76 -1.16
C LEU A 265 61.10 13.80 -2.67
N LEU A 266 61.80 14.82 -3.19
CA LEU A 266 62.38 14.75 -4.52
C LEU A 266 63.49 13.70 -4.45
N LEU A 267 63.20 12.51 -4.98
CA LEU A 267 64.22 11.52 -5.31
C LEU A 267 65.20 12.22 -6.25
N LYS A 268 66.37 12.60 -5.70
CA LYS A 268 67.52 12.99 -6.49
C LYS A 268 67.97 11.73 -7.24
N TYR A 269 67.68 11.69 -8.54
CA TYR A 269 68.36 10.81 -9.47
C TYR A 269 69.75 11.38 -9.78
#